data_AF-A0A1S8BQ62-F1
#
_entry.id   AF-A0A1S8BQ62-F1
#
_cell.length_a   1.000
_cell.length_b   1.000
_cell.length_c   1.000
_cell.angle_alpha   90.00
_cell.angle_beta   90.00
_cell.angle_gamma   90.00
#
_symmetry.space_group_name_H-M   'P 1'
#
loop_
_entity.id
_entity.type
_entity.pdbx_description
1 polymer ?
#
loop_
_entity_poly.entity_id
_entity_poly.type
_entity_poly.pdbx_seq_one_letter_code
_entity_poly.pdbx_strand_id
1 'polypeptide(L)'
;MGDDLESAQTYRFETIQFVKETLGLAPRSPTPPANKIIRNFEVVGAALRAAYTPAQRQRFFAEVDRFMAGTEAEQRRRLLSRDLPTLHQFWEYRLGSSAVNICTALIEYADGGMALPERVWDDADMHTVLRNTNIHLSALNDLYSLKKEVANDAVESLVPILLANRVVAPPSSVPAAVEHVARYVADRSAELDECAERLLRRYPECEADLRRFVDNCRCMCTGNRTWSLSTGRYGINQHDVRPDGSIFVDLAELCVKGEPERRPGSPEEMAC
;
A
#
# COMPACT_ATOMS: atom_id res chain seq x y z
N MET A 1 -14.70 3.28 -14.94
CA MET A 1 -14.72 3.71 -13.52
C MET A 1 -13.57 4.62 -13.19
N GLY A 2 -12.32 4.31 -13.59
CA GLY A 2 -11.18 5.20 -13.34
C GLY A 2 -11.41 6.65 -13.78
N ASP A 3 -12.02 6.86 -14.95
CA ASP A 3 -12.24 8.21 -15.50
C ASP A 3 -13.66 8.75 -15.30
N ASP A 4 -14.47 8.06 -14.49
CA ASP A 4 -15.85 8.43 -14.20
C ASP A 4 -16.02 8.56 -12.68
N LEU A 5 -16.10 9.81 -12.20
CA LEU A 5 -16.24 10.11 -10.78
C LEU A 5 -17.57 9.61 -10.22
N GLU A 6 -18.67 9.70 -10.96
CA GLU A 6 -20.00 9.31 -10.46
C GLU A 6 -20.06 7.80 -10.27
N SER A 7 -19.71 7.04 -11.31
CA SER A 7 -19.65 5.57 -11.21
C SER A 7 -18.68 5.10 -10.12
N ALA A 8 -17.55 5.80 -9.94
CA ALA A 8 -16.60 5.46 -8.88
C ALA A 8 -17.15 5.75 -7.47
N GLN A 9 -17.94 6.82 -7.30
CA GLN A 9 -18.61 7.12 -6.03
C GLN A 9 -19.66 6.07 -5.67
N THR A 10 -20.47 5.64 -6.63
CA THR A 10 -21.41 4.52 -6.40
C THR A 10 -20.66 3.26 -5.96
N TYR A 11 -19.56 2.91 -6.64
CA TYR A 11 -18.76 1.75 -6.27
C TYR A 11 -18.16 1.85 -4.86
N ARG A 12 -17.60 3.01 -4.47
CA ARG A 12 -17.08 3.22 -3.11
C ARG A 12 -18.17 3.08 -2.06
N PHE A 13 -19.32 3.72 -2.30
CA PHE A 13 -20.45 3.64 -1.38
C PHE A 13 -20.93 2.20 -1.19
N GLU A 14 -21.20 1.48 -2.29
CA GLU A 14 -21.62 0.08 -2.23
C GLU A 14 -20.59 -0.80 -1.53
N THR A 15 -19.29 -0.56 -1.78
CA THR A 15 -18.22 -1.32 -1.13
C THR A 15 -18.18 -1.08 0.37
N ILE A 16 -18.22 0.19 0.80
CA ILE A 16 -18.21 0.56 2.22
C ILE A 16 -19.39 -0.07 2.95
N GLN A 17 -20.60 0.01 2.40
CA GLN A 17 -21.78 -0.60 3.02
C GLN A 17 -21.61 -2.12 3.12
N PHE A 18 -21.25 -2.78 2.03
CA PHE A 18 -21.11 -4.23 2.02
C PHE A 18 -20.02 -4.75 2.97
N VAL A 19 -18.89 -4.04 3.08
CA VAL A 19 -17.83 -4.36 4.05
C VAL A 19 -18.36 -4.21 5.49
N LYS A 20 -19.06 -3.11 5.82
CA LYS A 20 -19.67 -2.94 7.16
C LYS A 20 -20.62 -4.09 7.51
N GLU A 21 -21.47 -4.48 6.58
CA GLU A 21 -22.46 -5.54 6.76
C GLU A 21 -21.81 -6.91 6.99
N THR A 22 -20.82 -7.27 6.16
CA THR A 22 -20.12 -8.56 6.23
C THR A 22 -19.31 -8.70 7.51
N LEU A 23 -18.69 -7.61 7.97
CA LEU A 23 -18.03 -7.54 9.29
C LEU A 23 -19.02 -7.58 10.46
N GLY A 24 -20.32 -7.48 10.21
CA GLY A 24 -21.35 -7.45 11.26
C GLY A 24 -21.34 -6.16 12.07
N LEU A 25 -20.89 -5.05 11.47
CA LEU A 25 -20.93 -3.70 12.04
C LEU A 25 -22.21 -2.94 11.63
N ALA A 26 -22.93 -3.46 10.64
CA ALA A 26 -24.24 -2.98 10.20
C ALA A 26 -25.18 -4.18 9.93
N PRO A 27 -26.52 -3.99 10.03
CA PRO A 27 -27.49 -4.99 9.58
C PRO A 27 -27.32 -5.30 8.10
N ARG A 28 -27.47 -6.57 7.70
CA ARG A 28 -27.33 -6.97 6.29
C ARG A 28 -28.46 -6.39 5.44
N SER A 29 -28.11 -5.87 4.27
CA SER A 29 -29.08 -5.50 3.26
C SER A 29 -29.77 -6.75 2.68
N PRO A 30 -31.08 -6.69 2.38
CA PRO A 30 -31.81 -7.82 1.81
C PRO A 30 -31.32 -8.18 0.41
N THR A 31 -30.80 -7.19 -0.32
CA THR A 31 -30.27 -7.36 -1.67
C THR A 31 -28.77 -7.06 -1.64
N PRO A 32 -27.90 -8.03 -1.97
CA PRO A 32 -26.46 -7.77 -2.07
C PRO A 32 -26.14 -6.89 -3.28
N PRO A 33 -24.99 -6.18 -3.28
CA PRO A 33 -24.55 -5.38 -4.42
C PRO A 33 -24.49 -6.21 -5.70
N ALA A 34 -24.87 -5.63 -6.84
CA ALA A 34 -24.81 -6.32 -8.12
C ALA A 34 -23.35 -6.60 -8.56
N ASN A 35 -22.42 -5.77 -8.12
CA ASN A 35 -21.01 -5.88 -8.47
C ASN A 35 -20.34 -7.09 -7.80
N LYS A 36 -19.86 -8.04 -8.61
CA LYS A 36 -19.21 -9.27 -8.14
C LYS A 36 -17.89 -9.03 -7.38
N ILE A 37 -17.15 -7.97 -7.73
CA ILE A 37 -15.89 -7.62 -7.05
C ILE A 37 -16.19 -7.21 -5.60
N ILE A 38 -17.23 -6.40 -5.40
CA ILE A 38 -17.69 -6.02 -4.06
C ILE A 38 -18.10 -7.28 -3.28
N ARG A 39 -18.87 -8.16 -3.91
CA ARG A 39 -19.35 -9.41 -3.29
C ARG A 39 -18.23 -10.39 -2.92
N ASN A 40 -17.09 -10.37 -3.59
CA ASN A 40 -15.94 -11.21 -3.22
C ASN A 40 -15.44 -10.93 -1.80
N PHE A 41 -15.74 -9.74 -1.25
CA PHE A 41 -15.42 -9.41 0.12
C PHE A 41 -16.18 -10.27 1.15
N GLU A 42 -17.28 -10.94 0.78
CA GLU A 42 -18.03 -11.82 1.70
C GLU A 42 -17.13 -12.83 2.41
N VAL A 43 -16.20 -13.43 1.67
CA VAL A 43 -15.29 -14.47 2.19
C VAL A 43 -14.39 -13.87 3.28
N VAL A 44 -13.83 -12.69 3.02
CA VAL A 44 -12.97 -11.98 3.96
C VAL A 44 -13.77 -11.51 5.17
N GLY A 45 -14.90 -10.83 4.94
CA GLY A 45 -15.74 -10.30 5.99
C GLY A 45 -16.31 -11.37 6.92
N ALA A 46 -16.73 -12.53 6.38
CA ALA A 46 -17.19 -13.66 7.18
C ALA A 46 -16.07 -14.26 8.03
N ALA A 47 -14.86 -14.43 7.46
CA ALA A 47 -13.70 -14.93 8.18
C ALA A 47 -13.29 -14.00 9.34
N LEU A 48 -13.24 -12.69 9.08
CA LEU A 48 -12.94 -11.70 10.11
C LEU A 48 -14.06 -11.60 11.14
N ARG A 49 -15.32 -11.70 10.74
CA ARG A 49 -16.46 -11.72 11.67
C ARG A 49 -16.40 -12.90 12.65
N ALA A 50 -15.91 -14.04 12.20
CA ALA A 50 -15.76 -15.23 13.04
C ALA A 50 -14.55 -15.13 13.99
N ALA A 51 -13.44 -14.53 13.56
CA ALA A 51 -12.19 -14.52 14.31
C ALA A 51 -11.95 -13.26 15.16
N TYR A 52 -12.34 -12.09 14.67
CA TYR A 52 -12.02 -10.81 15.30
C TYR A 52 -13.06 -10.33 16.30
N THR A 53 -12.57 -9.70 17.37
CA THR A 53 -13.40 -8.94 18.31
C THR A 53 -14.11 -7.76 17.60
N PRO A 54 -15.18 -7.18 18.20
CA PRO A 54 -15.80 -5.98 17.65
C PRO A 54 -14.80 -4.82 17.41
N ALA A 55 -13.85 -4.60 18.31
CA ALA A 55 -12.86 -3.53 18.19
C ALA A 55 -11.91 -3.77 17.00
N GLN A 56 -11.40 -4.99 16.83
CA GLN A 56 -10.57 -5.35 15.68
C GLN A 56 -11.31 -5.21 14.35
N ARG A 57 -12.60 -5.59 14.31
CA ARG A 57 -13.45 -5.40 13.12
C ARG A 57 -13.67 -3.92 12.80
N GLN A 58 -13.88 -3.08 13.82
CA GLN A 58 -13.97 -1.63 13.65
C GLN A 58 -12.65 -1.05 13.13
N ARG A 59 -11.50 -1.50 13.65
CA ARG A 59 -10.19 -1.04 13.20
C ARG A 59 -9.90 -1.43 11.76
N PHE A 60 -10.15 -2.69 11.40
CA PHE A 60 -10.06 -3.14 10.01
C PHE A 60 -10.99 -2.32 9.09
N PHE A 61 -12.24 -2.11 9.51
CA PHE A 61 -13.20 -1.32 8.75
C PHE A 61 -12.73 0.12 8.56
N ALA A 62 -12.17 0.75 9.59
CA ALA A 62 -11.65 2.11 9.51
C ALA A 62 -10.53 2.26 8.47
N GLU A 63 -9.67 1.25 8.31
CA GLU A 63 -8.65 1.26 7.26
C GLU A 63 -9.24 1.06 5.86
N VAL A 64 -10.33 0.28 5.71
CA VAL A 64 -11.06 0.19 4.43
C VAL A 64 -11.72 1.52 4.07
N ASP A 65 -12.36 2.19 5.04
CA ASP A 65 -12.99 3.49 4.84
C ASP A 65 -11.96 4.56 4.45
N ARG A 66 -10.82 4.58 5.17
CA ARG A 66 -9.67 5.44 4.84
C ARG A 66 -9.12 5.16 3.45
N PHE A 67 -9.05 3.89 3.04
CA PHE A 67 -8.61 3.52 1.70
C PHE A 67 -9.56 4.03 0.61
N MET A 68 -10.87 3.89 0.81
CA MET A 68 -11.86 4.42 -0.12
C MET A 68 -11.77 5.95 -0.25
N ALA A 69 -11.58 6.66 0.86
CA ALA A 69 -11.35 8.10 0.86
C ALA A 69 -10.03 8.49 0.16
N GLY A 70 -8.94 7.73 0.40
CA GLY A 70 -7.65 7.95 -0.25
C GLY A 70 -7.71 7.78 -1.77
N THR A 71 -8.36 6.71 -2.25
CA THR A 71 -8.56 6.47 -3.68
C THR A 71 -9.48 7.50 -4.33
N GLU A 72 -10.42 8.10 -3.59
CA GLU A 72 -11.19 9.26 -4.07
C GLU A 72 -10.29 10.48 -4.25
N ALA A 73 -9.49 10.82 -3.24
CA ALA A 73 -8.61 11.97 -3.29
C ALA A 73 -7.61 11.86 -4.47
N GLU A 74 -7.03 10.67 -4.67
CA GLU A 74 -6.16 10.37 -5.80
C GLU A 74 -6.90 10.51 -7.15
N GLN A 75 -8.09 9.91 -7.29
CA GLN A 75 -8.86 10.00 -8.54
C GLN A 75 -9.25 11.45 -8.86
N ARG A 76 -9.71 12.22 -7.87
CA ARG A 76 -10.07 13.62 -8.05
C ARG A 76 -8.88 14.45 -8.49
N ARG A 77 -7.70 14.24 -7.90
CA ARG A 77 -6.48 14.92 -8.32
C ARG A 77 -6.18 14.63 -9.78
N ARG A 78 -6.08 13.34 -10.14
CA ARG A 78 -5.76 12.90 -11.50
C ARG A 78 -6.74 13.45 -12.56
N LEU A 79 -8.02 13.57 -12.22
CA LEU A 79 -9.06 14.02 -13.17
C LEU A 79 -9.26 15.55 -13.21
N LEU A 80 -9.04 16.25 -12.10
CA LEU A 80 -9.44 17.65 -11.96
C LEU A 80 -8.25 18.62 -11.87
N SER A 81 -7.06 18.12 -11.52
CA SER A 81 -5.85 18.94 -11.37
C SER A 81 -5.02 18.92 -12.65
N ARG A 82 -4.41 20.06 -12.99
CA ARG A 82 -3.47 20.16 -14.12
C ARG A 82 -2.01 20.15 -13.68
N ASP A 83 -1.77 20.33 -12.38
CA ASP A 83 -0.44 20.43 -11.79
C ASP A 83 -0.10 19.17 -10.98
N LEU A 84 1.19 18.84 -10.93
CA LEU A 84 1.69 17.78 -10.06
C LEU A 84 1.49 18.16 -8.57
N PRO A 85 1.22 17.17 -7.70
CA PRO A 85 1.12 17.40 -6.26
C PRO A 85 2.42 17.97 -5.67
N THR A 86 2.28 18.73 -4.59
CA THR A 86 3.42 18.93 -3.70
C THR A 86 3.83 17.60 -3.06
N LEU A 87 5.08 17.44 -2.63
CA LEU A 87 5.51 16.21 -1.95
C LEU A 87 4.65 15.90 -0.71
N HIS A 88 4.25 16.93 0.04
CA HIS A 88 3.36 16.78 1.19
C HIS A 88 2.00 16.23 0.76
N GLN A 89 1.37 16.88 -0.22
CA GLN A 89 0.07 16.46 -0.75
C GLN A 89 0.10 15.04 -1.29
N PHE A 90 1.18 14.68 -1.99
CA PHE A 90 1.40 13.32 -2.48
C PHE A 90 1.30 12.29 -1.35
N TRP A 91 2.07 12.49 -0.28
CA TRP A 91 2.05 11.56 0.86
C TRP A 91 0.71 11.51 1.59
N GLU A 92 -0.06 12.61 1.64
CA GLU A 92 -1.38 12.62 2.27
C GLU A 92 -2.35 11.62 1.63
N TYR A 93 -2.48 11.61 0.29
CA TYR A 93 -3.38 10.66 -0.37
C TYR A 93 -2.73 9.31 -0.61
N ARG A 94 -1.41 9.25 -0.91
CA ARG A 94 -0.71 8.00 -1.23
C ARG A 94 -0.76 6.99 -0.08
N LEU A 95 -0.61 7.46 1.16
CA LEU A 95 -0.72 6.59 2.35
C LEU A 95 -2.14 6.08 2.57
N GLY A 96 -3.15 6.82 2.10
CA GLY A 96 -4.53 6.36 2.09
C GLY A 96 -4.80 5.35 0.98
N SER A 97 -4.23 5.52 -0.21
CA SER A 97 -4.56 4.70 -1.38
C SER A 97 -3.67 3.46 -1.60
N SER A 98 -2.73 3.18 -0.70
CA SER A 98 -1.80 2.04 -0.85
C SER A 98 -2.37 0.68 -0.40
N ALA A 99 -3.49 0.68 0.34
CA ALA A 99 -4.05 -0.49 1.04
C ALA A 99 -3.11 -1.16 2.07
N VAL A 100 -1.93 -0.60 2.34
CA VAL A 100 -0.95 -1.22 3.26
C VAL A 100 -1.53 -1.36 4.66
N ASN A 101 -2.25 -0.35 5.13
CA ASN A 101 -2.83 -0.39 6.47
C ASN A 101 -3.98 -1.42 6.59
N ILE A 102 -4.70 -1.70 5.50
CA ILE A 102 -5.67 -2.81 5.48
C ILE A 102 -4.92 -4.12 5.71
N CYS A 103 -3.78 -4.32 5.04
CA CYS A 103 -2.94 -5.50 5.25
C CYS A 103 -2.37 -5.57 6.68
N THR A 104 -1.91 -4.47 7.26
CA THR A 104 -1.43 -4.48 8.66
C THR A 104 -2.54 -4.79 9.65
N ALA A 105 -3.78 -4.38 9.38
CA ALA A 105 -4.94 -4.73 10.20
C ALA A 105 -5.31 -6.22 10.14
N LEU A 106 -4.74 -6.99 9.18
CA LEU A 106 -4.89 -8.44 9.06
C LEU A 106 -3.76 -9.23 9.74
N ILE A 107 -2.73 -8.56 10.28
CA ILE A 107 -1.61 -9.25 10.95
C ILE A 107 -2.12 -10.06 12.16
N GLU A 108 -3.00 -9.47 12.96
CA GLU A 108 -3.62 -10.14 14.12
C GLU A 108 -4.36 -11.42 13.71
N TYR A 109 -5.03 -11.43 12.55
CA TYR A 109 -5.70 -12.60 11.98
C TYR A 109 -4.69 -13.64 11.52
N ALA A 110 -3.69 -13.21 10.74
CA ALA A 110 -2.69 -14.07 10.12
C ALA A 110 -1.83 -14.82 11.16
N ASP A 111 -1.57 -14.18 12.31
CA ASP A 111 -0.80 -14.77 13.41
C ASP A 111 -1.62 -15.72 14.30
N GLY A 112 -2.81 -16.14 13.86
CA GLY A 112 -3.63 -17.13 14.57
C GLY A 112 -4.61 -16.52 15.58
N GLY A 113 -5.07 -15.29 15.35
CA GLY A 113 -6.06 -14.63 16.21
C GLY A 113 -5.43 -13.87 17.39
N MET A 114 -4.26 -13.30 17.17
CA MET A 114 -3.61 -12.36 18.11
C MET A 114 -4.54 -11.16 18.38
N ALA A 115 -4.46 -10.59 19.59
CA ALA A 115 -5.21 -9.40 19.96
C ALA A 115 -4.36 -8.53 20.89
N LEU A 116 -3.70 -7.53 20.31
CA LEU A 116 -2.95 -6.53 21.07
C LEU A 116 -3.92 -5.64 21.88
N PRO A 117 -3.53 -5.20 23.08
CA PRO A 117 -4.35 -4.27 23.87
C PRO A 117 -4.65 -2.97 23.11
N GLU A 118 -5.86 -2.41 23.24
CA GLU A 118 -6.26 -1.16 22.58
C GLU A 118 -5.27 0.00 22.83
N ARG A 119 -4.74 0.11 24.05
CA ARG A 119 -3.74 1.13 24.38
C ARG A 119 -2.45 1.06 23.55
N VAL A 120 -2.10 -0.11 23.02
CA VAL A 120 -0.98 -0.26 22.08
C VAL A 120 -1.34 0.38 20.74
N TRP A 121 -2.58 0.21 20.29
CA TRP A 121 -3.08 0.79 19.04
C TRP A 121 -3.24 2.31 19.10
N ASP A 122 -3.56 2.85 20.27
CA ASP A 122 -3.63 4.29 20.54
C ASP A 122 -2.23 4.93 20.78
N ASP A 123 -1.17 4.12 20.84
CA ASP A 123 0.18 4.61 21.09
C ASP A 123 0.79 5.30 19.85
N ALA A 124 1.38 6.48 20.06
CA ALA A 124 2.02 7.24 18.98
C ALA A 124 3.19 6.48 18.31
N ASP A 125 3.91 5.64 19.05
CA ASP A 125 4.97 4.81 18.47
C ASP A 125 4.37 3.73 17.56
N MET A 126 3.20 3.17 17.89
CA MET A 126 2.50 2.20 17.02
C MET A 126 1.99 2.86 15.74
N HIS A 127 1.42 4.06 15.84
CA HIS A 127 1.07 4.86 14.66
C HIS A 127 2.28 5.12 13.77
N THR A 128 3.46 5.36 14.36
CA THR A 128 4.70 5.57 13.60
C THR A 128 5.19 4.29 12.93
N VAL A 129 5.12 3.14 13.61
CA VAL A 129 5.43 1.83 13.01
C VAL A 129 4.55 1.56 11.78
N LEU A 130 3.24 1.75 11.89
CA LEU A 130 2.29 1.53 10.80
C LEU A 130 2.53 2.52 9.64
N ARG A 131 2.71 3.80 9.96
CA ARG A 131 3.00 4.85 8.97
C ARG A 131 4.28 4.53 8.19
N ASN A 132 5.34 4.13 8.88
CA ASN A 132 6.63 3.85 8.24
C ASN A 132 6.60 2.56 7.42
N THR A 133 5.84 1.56 7.86
CA THR A 133 5.55 0.37 7.05
C THR A 133 4.88 0.77 5.74
N ASN A 134 3.84 1.61 5.80
CA ASN A 134 3.13 2.11 4.62
C ASN A 134 4.02 2.96 3.70
N ILE A 135 4.83 3.86 4.25
CA ILE A 135 5.80 4.64 3.47
C ILE A 135 6.78 3.70 2.77
N HIS A 136 7.35 2.71 3.46
CA HIS A 136 8.31 1.79 2.89
C HIS A 136 7.71 1.01 1.70
N LEU A 137 6.51 0.45 1.87
CA LEU A 137 5.85 -0.30 0.80
C LEU A 137 5.49 0.61 -0.39
N SER A 138 4.96 1.81 -0.12
CA SER A 138 4.55 2.77 -1.16
C SER A 138 5.76 3.34 -1.92
N ALA A 139 6.83 3.72 -1.22
CA ALA A 139 8.04 4.25 -1.85
C ALA A 139 8.75 3.22 -2.74
N LEU A 140 8.85 1.97 -2.28
CA LEU A 140 9.43 0.90 -3.10
C LEU A 140 8.53 0.54 -4.27
N ASN A 141 7.21 0.58 -4.10
CA ASN A 141 6.26 0.40 -5.19
C ASN A 141 6.56 1.39 -6.30
N ASP A 142 6.59 2.69 -5.98
CA ASP A 142 6.85 3.78 -6.93
C ASP A 142 8.24 3.71 -7.57
N LEU A 143 9.26 3.23 -6.84
CA LEU A 143 10.60 3.01 -7.41
C LEU A 143 10.58 1.89 -8.45
N TYR A 144 10.00 0.74 -8.13
CA TYR A 144 9.98 -0.41 -9.03
C TYR A 144 8.99 -0.22 -10.17
N SER A 145 7.91 0.53 -9.96
CA SER A 145 6.91 0.83 -10.99
C SER A 145 7.29 1.99 -11.91
N LEU A 146 8.37 2.72 -11.63
CA LEU A 146 8.75 3.93 -12.38
C LEU A 146 8.70 3.75 -13.90
N LYS A 147 9.30 2.69 -14.44
CA LYS A 147 9.31 2.40 -15.90
C LYS A 147 7.87 2.26 -16.42
N LYS A 148 7.07 1.44 -15.75
CA LYS A 148 5.67 1.18 -16.10
C LYS A 148 4.82 2.46 -16.00
N GLU A 149 5.01 3.26 -14.97
CA GLU A 149 4.20 4.45 -14.70
C GLU A 149 4.45 5.56 -15.71
N VAL A 150 5.73 5.83 -16.02
CA VAL A 150 6.09 6.80 -17.05
C VAL A 150 5.57 6.37 -18.42
N ALA A 151 5.64 5.07 -18.76
CA ALA A 151 5.10 4.56 -20.02
C ALA A 151 3.58 4.72 -20.17
N ASN A 152 2.84 4.86 -19.07
CA ASN A 152 1.38 5.00 -19.04
C ASN A 152 0.91 6.44 -18.75
N ASP A 153 1.80 7.43 -18.87
CA ASP A 153 1.54 8.83 -18.49
C ASP A 153 1.06 8.99 -17.03
N ALA A 154 1.33 8.01 -16.17
CA ALA A 154 0.96 7.99 -14.76
C ALA A 154 2.06 8.62 -13.90
N VAL A 155 2.34 9.90 -14.14
CA VAL A 155 3.48 10.63 -13.54
C VAL A 155 3.27 11.07 -12.08
N GLU A 156 2.12 10.75 -11.47
CA GLU A 156 1.86 10.96 -10.03
C GLU A 156 2.55 9.88 -9.18
N SER A 157 3.88 9.81 -9.31
CA SER A 157 4.78 8.84 -8.69
C SER A 157 5.93 9.56 -8.01
N LEU A 158 6.51 8.95 -6.97
CA LEU A 158 7.46 9.62 -6.09
C LEU A 158 8.68 10.22 -6.82
N VAL A 159 9.29 9.52 -7.79
CA VAL A 159 10.48 10.03 -8.50
C VAL A 159 10.16 11.27 -9.35
N PRO A 160 9.16 11.26 -10.25
CA PRO A 160 8.71 12.47 -10.95
C PRO A 160 8.36 13.63 -10.01
N ILE A 161 7.66 13.34 -8.90
CA ILE A 161 7.25 14.35 -7.93
C ILE A 161 8.46 15.00 -7.26
N LEU A 162 9.47 14.23 -6.85
CA LEU A 162 10.70 14.75 -6.25
C LEU A 162 11.45 15.68 -7.20
N LEU A 163 11.51 15.34 -8.49
CA LEU A 163 12.15 16.16 -9.52
C LEU A 163 11.36 17.45 -9.77
N ALA A 164 10.04 17.35 -9.94
CA ALA A 164 9.17 18.50 -10.20
C ALA A 164 9.15 19.50 -9.02
N ASN A 165 9.15 18.98 -7.79
CA ASN A 165 9.15 19.78 -6.57
C ASN A 165 10.56 20.28 -6.17
N ARG A 166 11.61 19.96 -6.95
CA ARG A 166 13.01 20.34 -6.68
C ARG A 166 13.50 19.94 -5.28
N VAL A 167 13.08 18.77 -4.81
CA VAL A 167 13.47 18.24 -3.50
C VAL A 167 14.92 17.78 -3.50
N VAL A 168 15.42 17.32 -4.65
CA VAL A 168 16.82 16.93 -4.84
C VAL A 168 17.69 18.09 -5.29
N ALA A 169 18.86 18.22 -4.65
CA ALA A 169 19.83 19.29 -4.94
C ALA A 169 20.33 19.24 -6.40
N PRO A 170 20.64 20.40 -7.01
CA PRO A 170 21.21 20.45 -8.35
C PRO A 170 22.58 19.75 -8.48
N PRO A 171 22.86 19.08 -9.62
CA PRO A 171 21.96 18.86 -10.75
C PRO A 171 20.90 17.80 -10.42
N SER A 172 19.63 18.19 -10.47
CA SER A 172 18.52 17.28 -10.24
C SER A 172 18.49 16.24 -11.37
N SER A 173 18.49 14.96 -11.00
CA SER A 173 18.55 13.84 -11.94
C SER A 173 17.78 12.64 -11.38
N VAL A 174 17.35 11.73 -12.26
CA VAL A 174 16.66 10.50 -11.84
C VAL A 174 17.50 9.69 -10.84
N PRO A 175 18.80 9.44 -11.05
CA PRO A 175 19.63 8.76 -10.05
C PRO A 175 19.65 9.46 -8.68
N ALA A 176 19.72 10.79 -8.65
CA ALA A 176 19.69 11.55 -7.40
C ALA A 176 18.32 11.44 -6.69
N ALA A 177 17.22 11.38 -7.44
CA ALA A 177 15.89 11.13 -6.89
C ALA A 177 15.75 9.70 -6.35
N VAL A 178 16.26 8.69 -7.07
CA VAL A 178 16.29 7.29 -6.60
C VAL A 178 17.09 7.17 -5.31
N GLU A 179 18.28 7.78 -5.25
CA GLU A 179 19.12 7.82 -4.03
C GLU A 179 18.42 8.53 -2.87
N HIS A 180 17.65 9.59 -3.15
CA HIS A 180 16.84 10.26 -2.14
C HIS A 180 15.76 9.31 -1.59
N VAL A 181 15.04 8.59 -2.45
CA VAL A 181 14.02 7.63 -2.00
C VAL A 181 14.65 6.50 -1.20
N ALA A 182 15.79 5.95 -1.65
CA ALA A 182 16.48 4.88 -0.94
C ALA A 182 16.89 5.30 0.48
N ARG A 183 17.47 6.50 0.64
CA ARG A 183 17.79 7.06 1.97
C ARG A 183 16.54 7.32 2.80
N TYR A 184 15.50 7.89 2.19
CA TYR A 184 14.24 8.15 2.88
C TYR A 184 13.62 6.85 3.43
N VAL A 185 13.62 5.77 2.64
CA VAL A 185 13.15 4.45 3.07
C VAL A 185 14.02 3.90 4.21
N ALA A 186 15.35 4.01 4.11
CA ALA A 186 16.26 3.58 5.18
C ALA A 186 16.01 4.35 6.49
N ASP A 187 15.81 5.67 6.43
CA ASP A 187 15.49 6.49 7.59
C ASP A 187 14.16 6.10 8.23
N ARG A 188 13.14 5.77 7.41
CA ARG A 188 11.85 5.29 7.92
C ARG A 188 11.92 3.90 8.53
N SER A 189 12.76 3.02 7.99
CA SER A 189 13.05 1.71 8.61
C SER A 189 13.71 1.86 9.97
N ALA A 190 14.72 2.73 10.09
CA ALA A 190 15.38 3.00 11.36
C ALA A 190 14.40 3.57 12.40
N GLU A 191 13.59 4.55 12.03
CA GLU A 191 12.58 5.13 12.93
C GLU A 191 11.50 4.10 13.32
N LEU A 192 11.11 3.19 12.42
CA LEU A 192 10.22 2.07 12.74
C LEU A 192 10.83 1.20 13.84
N ASP A 193 12.09 0.81 13.70
CA ASP A 193 12.79 -0.05 14.67
C ASP A 193 12.94 0.65 16.03
N GLU A 194 13.29 1.93 16.05
CA GLU A 194 13.37 2.71 17.29
C GLU A 194 12.03 2.81 18.01
N CYS A 195 10.93 3.05 17.28
CA CYS A 195 9.58 3.07 17.82
C CYS A 195 9.16 1.70 18.36
N ALA A 196 9.46 0.63 17.63
CA ALA A 196 9.17 -0.73 18.05
C ALA A 196 9.87 -1.08 19.38
N GLU A 197 11.15 -0.73 19.52
CA GLU A 197 11.89 -0.96 20.76
C GLU A 197 11.37 -0.13 21.94
N ARG A 198 10.78 1.06 21.68
CA ARG A 198 10.07 1.82 22.71
C ARG A 198 8.76 1.14 23.12
N LEU A 199 7.98 0.64 22.16
CA LEU A 199 6.75 -0.09 22.43
C LEU A 199 7.02 -1.35 23.25
N LEU A 200 8.00 -2.18 22.85
CA LEU A 200 8.32 -3.43 23.54
C LEU A 200 8.72 -3.20 25.00
N ARG A 201 9.46 -2.11 25.28
CA ARG A 201 9.79 -1.70 26.66
C ARG A 201 8.59 -1.16 27.44
N ARG A 202 7.66 -0.49 26.77
CA ARG A 202 6.48 0.13 27.39
C ARG A 202 5.36 -0.88 27.70
N TYR A 203 5.28 -1.96 26.91
CA TYR A 203 4.23 -2.97 26.96
C TYR A 203 4.79 -4.39 27.22
N PRO A 204 5.56 -4.62 28.31
CA PRO A 204 6.18 -5.91 28.58
C PRO A 204 5.15 -7.05 28.79
N GLU A 205 3.93 -6.71 29.23
CA GLU A 205 2.84 -7.69 29.43
C GLU A 205 2.32 -8.33 28.15
N CYS A 206 2.51 -7.71 26.99
CA CYS A 206 2.16 -8.28 25.68
C CYS A 206 3.37 -8.32 24.73
N GLU A 207 4.59 -8.39 25.28
CA GLU A 207 5.83 -8.28 24.50
C GLU A 207 5.89 -9.33 23.37
N ALA A 208 5.53 -10.59 23.65
CA ALA A 208 5.61 -11.66 22.66
C ALA A 208 4.73 -11.39 21.43
N ASP A 209 3.46 -11.03 21.65
CA ASP A 209 2.50 -10.72 20.58
C ASP A 209 2.90 -9.43 19.85
N LEU A 210 3.27 -8.38 20.59
CA LEU A 210 3.73 -7.13 20.01
C LEU A 210 4.98 -7.32 19.15
N ARG A 211 5.92 -8.17 19.58
CA ARG A 211 7.12 -8.51 18.81
C ARG A 211 6.74 -9.21 17.51
N ARG A 212 5.84 -10.21 17.56
CA ARG A 212 5.33 -10.87 16.34
C ARG A 212 4.61 -9.90 15.42
N PHE A 213 3.84 -8.95 15.95
CA PHE A 213 3.19 -7.93 15.14
C PHE A 213 4.21 -7.04 14.41
N VAL A 214 5.20 -6.51 15.11
CA VAL A 214 6.27 -5.68 14.52
C VAL A 214 7.07 -6.47 13.49
N ASP A 215 7.40 -7.73 13.80
CA ASP A 215 8.13 -8.59 12.86
C ASP A 215 7.33 -8.84 11.59
N ASN A 216 5.99 -8.96 11.68
CA ASN A 216 5.14 -9.01 10.49
C ASN A 216 5.19 -7.71 9.67
N CYS A 217 5.22 -6.53 10.31
CA CYS A 217 5.45 -5.26 9.61
C CYS A 217 6.81 -5.25 8.86
N ARG A 218 7.88 -5.75 9.49
CA ARG A 218 9.20 -5.89 8.85
C ARG A 218 9.18 -6.90 7.69
N CYS A 219 8.46 -8.01 7.87
CA CYS A 219 8.24 -9.01 6.82
C CYS A 219 7.46 -8.42 5.64
N MET A 220 6.49 -7.52 5.87
CA MET A 220 5.83 -6.81 4.78
C MET A 220 6.81 -5.94 3.99
N CYS A 221 7.71 -5.22 4.66
CA CYS A 221 8.71 -4.38 4.01
C CYS A 221 9.66 -5.18 3.11
N THR A 222 10.23 -6.26 3.65
CA THR A 222 11.17 -7.14 2.93
C THR A 222 10.48 -8.03 1.90
N GLY A 223 9.28 -8.51 2.21
CA GLY A 223 8.41 -9.27 1.33
C GLY A 223 7.97 -8.46 0.12
N ASN A 224 7.60 -7.19 0.29
CA ASN A 224 7.26 -6.29 -0.82
C ASN A 224 8.42 -6.11 -1.79
N ARG A 225 9.65 -5.94 -1.27
CA ARG A 225 10.86 -5.89 -2.12
C ARG A 225 11.06 -7.19 -2.89
N THR A 226 11.00 -8.32 -2.19
CA THR A 226 11.22 -9.65 -2.78
C THR A 226 10.19 -9.94 -3.87
N TRP A 227 8.91 -9.67 -3.58
CA TRP A 227 7.83 -9.80 -4.53
C TRP A 227 8.02 -8.87 -5.74
N SER A 228 8.38 -7.60 -5.52
CA SER A 228 8.58 -6.62 -6.60
C SER A 228 9.68 -7.03 -7.58
N LEU A 229 10.73 -7.70 -7.11
CA LEU A 229 11.81 -8.20 -7.96
C LEU A 229 11.53 -9.57 -8.60
N SER A 230 10.50 -10.27 -8.13
CA SER A 230 10.16 -11.62 -8.60
C SER A 230 8.89 -11.65 -9.47
N THR A 231 8.12 -10.56 -9.46
CA THR A 231 6.88 -10.42 -10.22
C THR A 231 7.13 -9.92 -11.64
N GLY A 232 6.28 -10.33 -12.60
CA GLY A 232 6.25 -9.73 -13.93
C GLY A 232 5.62 -8.34 -13.97
N ARG A 233 4.93 -7.90 -12.90
CA ARG A 233 4.11 -6.68 -12.85
C ARG A 233 4.85 -5.40 -13.25
N TYR A 234 6.13 -5.28 -12.91
CA TYR A 234 6.93 -4.07 -13.13
C TYR A 234 7.81 -4.14 -14.38
N GLY A 235 7.85 -5.29 -15.06
CA GLY A 235 8.75 -5.51 -16.18
C GLY A 235 10.23 -5.51 -15.79
N ILE A 236 10.55 -5.69 -14.51
CA ILE A 236 11.92 -5.91 -14.03
C ILE A 236 12.21 -7.40 -14.12
N ASN A 237 13.20 -7.77 -14.93
CA ASN A 237 13.60 -9.14 -15.19
C ASN A 237 14.94 -9.47 -14.53
N GLN A 238 15.28 -10.76 -14.44
CA GLN A 238 16.59 -11.18 -13.93
C GLN A 238 17.76 -10.58 -14.72
N HIS A 239 17.58 -10.28 -16.00
CA HIS A 239 18.59 -9.60 -16.82
C HIS A 239 18.80 -8.14 -16.45
N ASP A 240 17.82 -7.51 -15.81
CA ASP A 240 17.90 -6.12 -15.35
C ASP A 240 18.63 -6.02 -14.00
N VAL A 241 18.71 -7.13 -13.25
CA VAL A 241 19.38 -7.20 -11.94
C VAL A 241 20.82 -7.71 -12.12
N ARG A 242 21.80 -6.87 -11.81
CA ARG A 242 23.22 -7.22 -11.87
C ARG A 242 23.65 -8.04 -10.65
N PRO A 243 24.78 -8.77 -10.72
CA PRO A 243 25.30 -9.56 -9.59
C PRO A 243 25.59 -8.76 -8.31
N ASP A 244 25.83 -7.44 -8.43
CA ASP A 244 26.03 -6.53 -7.30
C ASP A 244 24.70 -6.04 -6.68
N GLY A 245 23.55 -6.51 -7.20
CA GLY A 245 22.22 -6.14 -6.75
C GLY A 245 21.70 -4.82 -7.34
N SER A 246 22.48 -4.14 -8.19
CA SER A 246 22.01 -2.96 -8.90
C SER A 246 21.00 -3.34 -9.99
N ILE A 247 20.03 -2.46 -10.24
CA ILE A 247 18.97 -2.67 -11.22
C ILE A 247 19.15 -1.68 -12.35
N PHE A 248 19.27 -2.20 -13.57
CA PHE A 248 19.29 -1.39 -14.76
C PHE A 248 17.85 -1.06 -15.17
N VAL A 249 17.55 0.23 -15.32
CA VAL A 249 16.24 0.70 -15.78
C VAL A 249 16.47 1.50 -17.05
N ASP A 250 16.16 0.90 -18.20
CA ASP A 250 16.17 1.63 -19.46
C ASP A 250 14.93 2.51 -19.59
N LEU A 251 15.13 3.82 -19.39
CA LEU A 251 14.09 4.83 -19.59
C LEU A 251 13.97 5.27 -21.07
N ALA A 252 14.87 4.88 -21.97
CA ALA A 252 14.81 5.22 -23.40
C ALA A 252 13.90 4.27 -24.19
N GLU A 253 13.73 3.01 -23.74
CA GLU A 253 12.68 2.10 -24.24
C GLU A 253 11.25 2.63 -24.03
N LEU A 254 11.06 3.67 -23.19
CA LEU A 254 9.77 4.28 -22.84
C LEU A 254 9.06 5.00 -24.00
N CYS A 255 9.73 5.26 -25.13
CA CYS A 255 9.12 5.91 -26.28
C CYS A 255 8.41 4.95 -27.25
N VAL A 256 8.52 3.63 -27.05
CA VAL A 256 7.84 2.64 -27.89
C VAL A 256 6.59 2.17 -27.17
N LYS A 257 5.43 2.72 -27.53
CA LYS A 257 4.12 2.27 -27.01
C LYS A 257 3.95 0.77 -27.24
N GLY A 258 3.87 0.02 -26.15
CA GLY A 258 3.48 -1.38 -26.13
C GLY A 258 3.37 -1.82 -24.68
N GLU A 259 2.24 -2.40 -24.29
CA GLU A 259 2.15 -3.08 -23.00
C GLU A 259 3.31 -4.09 -22.91
N PRO A 260 3.98 -4.24 -21.75
CA PRO A 260 4.97 -5.30 -21.60
C PRO A 260 4.28 -6.63 -21.94
N GLU A 261 4.83 -7.39 -22.89
CA GLU A 261 4.30 -8.68 -23.30
C GLU A 261 4.05 -9.54 -22.05
N ARG A 262 2.81 -9.99 -21.87
CA ARG A 262 2.46 -10.94 -20.82
C ARG A 262 3.27 -12.21 -21.05
N ARG A 263 4.05 -12.62 -20.05
CA ARG A 263 4.79 -13.88 -20.14
C ARG A 263 3.81 -15.06 -20.17
N PRO A 264 4.02 -16.03 -21.08
CA PRO A 264 3.44 -17.35 -20.94
C PRO A 264 3.88 -17.98 -19.61
N GLY A 265 2.94 -18.48 -18.81
CA GLY A 265 3.17 -19.16 -17.53
C GLY A 265 3.12 -18.28 -16.29
N SER A 266 2.58 -17.05 -16.34
CA SER A 266 2.32 -16.30 -15.12
C SER A 266 1.22 -17.00 -14.28
N PRO A 267 1.22 -16.86 -12.93
CA PRO A 267 0.18 -17.45 -12.09
C PRO A 267 -1.25 -17.01 -12.47
N GLU A 268 -1.37 -15.87 -13.15
CA GLU A 268 -2.63 -15.31 -13.64
C GLU A 268 -3.12 -15.98 -14.93
N GLU A 269 -2.23 -16.60 -15.71
CA GLU A 269 -2.57 -17.38 -16.91
C GLU A 269 -3.12 -18.77 -16.58
N MET A 270 -2.76 -19.31 -15.42
CA MET A 270 -3.22 -20.63 -14.95
C MET A 270 -4.62 -20.60 -14.32
N ALA A 271 -5.27 -19.44 -14.27
CA ALA A 271 -6.59 -19.25 -13.67
C ALA A 271 -7.72 -19.04 -14.69
N CYS A 272 -7.48 -19.33 -15.98
CA CYS A 272 -8.50 -19.33 -17.03
C CYS A 272 -8.89 -20.75 -17.42
#